data_AF-A0A2M7XVX0-F1
#
_entry.id   AF-A0A2M7XVX0-F1
#
_cell.length_a   1.000
_cell.length_b   1.000
_cell.length_c   1.000
_cell.angle_alpha   90.00
_cell.angle_beta   90.00
_cell.angle_gamma   90.00
#
_symmetry.space_group_name_H-M   'P 1'
#
loop_
_entity.id
_entity.type
_entity.pdbx_description
1 polymer ?
#
loop_
_entity_poly.entity_id
_entity_poly.type
_entity_poly.pdbx_seq_one_letter_code
_entity_poly.pdbx_strand_id
1 'polypeptide(L)'
;MPRLLLINPWITDFAAYDLWLKPLGLLYIGAYLRAAGYEIDLIDCMDRNHPSVSGLMKPGDSKPDGRGKFYKTELPKPESLHHIPRRWGRYGI
;
A
#
# COMPACT_ATOMS: atom_id res chain seq x y z
N MET A 1 -21.16 13.54 13.70
CA MET A 1 -20.53 12.42 14.46
C MET A 1 -19.03 12.62 14.46
N PRO A 2 -18.23 12.07 15.39
CA PRO A 2 -16.78 12.16 15.33
C PRO A 2 -16.25 11.39 14.11
N ARG A 3 -15.25 11.96 13.45
CA ARG A 3 -14.64 11.40 12.24
C ARG A 3 -13.25 10.87 12.56
N LEU A 4 -12.95 9.66 12.10
CA LEU A 4 -11.65 9.00 12.28
C LEU A 4 -11.05 8.66 10.93
N LEU A 5 -9.73 8.86 10.82
CA LEU A 5 -8.94 8.48 9.66
C LEU A 5 -8.15 7.21 9.99
N LEU A 6 -8.35 6.17 9.19
CA LEU A 6 -7.57 4.94 9.23
C LEU A 6 -6.54 4.96 8.10
N ILE A 7 -5.30 4.56 8.40
CA ILE A 7 -4.21 4.56 7.41
C ILE A 7 -3.57 3.18 7.39
N ASN A 8 -3.59 2.50 6.24
CA ASN A 8 -2.69 1.38 5.96
C ASN A 8 -1.42 1.95 5.31
N PRO A 9 -0.27 1.97 5.99
CA PRO A 9 0.91 2.67 5.50
C PRO A 9 1.57 1.94 4.33
N TRP A 10 2.39 2.68 3.58
CA TRP A 10 3.31 2.10 2.61
C TRP A 10 4.35 1.23 3.31
N ILE A 11 5.02 0.37 2.54
CA ILE A 11 6.14 -0.42 3.04
C ILE A 11 7.44 -0.02 2.36
N THR A 12 8.55 -0.15 3.08
CA THR A 12 9.90 0.03 2.55
C THR A 12 10.61 -1.31 2.55
N ASP A 13 10.97 -1.79 1.36
CA ASP A 13 11.60 -3.11 1.21
C ASP A 13 12.41 -3.21 -0.10
N PHE A 14 13.05 -4.35 -0.31
CA PHE A 14 13.68 -4.76 -1.56
C PHE A 14 12.67 -5.28 -2.58
N ALA A 15 11.60 -5.93 -2.13
CA ALA A 15 10.59 -6.56 -2.98
C ALA A 15 9.20 -6.54 -2.33
N ALA A 16 8.19 -6.17 -3.11
CA ALA A 16 6.78 -6.28 -2.72
C ALA A 16 5.94 -6.58 -3.97
N TYR A 17 4.91 -7.40 -3.81
CA TYR A 17 4.00 -7.79 -4.89
C TYR A 17 2.59 -7.96 -4.35
N ASP A 18 1.61 -7.50 -5.11
CA ASP A 18 0.20 -7.62 -4.79
C ASP A 18 -0.34 -8.99 -5.21
N LEU A 19 -0.57 -9.84 -4.21
CA LEU A 19 -1.31 -11.11 -4.32
C LEU A 19 -2.73 -10.94 -3.75
N TRP A 20 -3.44 -9.91 -4.19
CA TRP A 20 -4.74 -9.50 -3.65
C TRP A 20 -4.68 -9.01 -2.19
N LEU A 21 -3.60 -8.31 -1.86
CA LEU A 21 -3.35 -7.74 -0.54
C LEU A 21 -4.46 -6.75 -0.18
N LYS A 22 -5.00 -6.88 1.03
CA LYS A 22 -5.94 -5.93 1.65
C LYS A 22 -5.63 -5.80 3.15
N PRO A 23 -5.81 -4.61 3.74
CA PRO A 23 -5.57 -4.39 5.17
C PRO A 23 -6.76 -4.91 6.01
N LEU A 24 -7.03 -6.22 5.94
CA LEU A 24 -8.27 -6.81 6.47
C LEU A 24 -8.51 -6.51 7.95
N GLY A 25 -7.46 -6.55 8.78
CA GLY A 25 -7.56 -6.18 10.19
C GLY A 25 -8.02 -4.73 10.40
N LEU A 26 -7.49 -3.80 9.60
CA LEU A 26 -7.88 -2.39 9.65
C LEU A 26 -9.32 -2.19 9.15
N LEU A 27 -9.75 -2.96 8.14
CA LEU A 27 -11.13 -2.96 7.66
C LEU A 27 -12.12 -3.45 8.73
N TYR A 28 -11.76 -4.48 9.50
CA TYR A 28 -12.59 -4.93 10.62
C TYR A 28 -12.70 -3.89 11.72
N ILE A 29 -11.59 -3.22 12.06
CA ILE A 29 -11.61 -2.10 13.01
C ILE A 29 -12.53 -0.99 12.50
N GLY A 30 -12.41 -0.61 11.23
CA GLY A 30 -13.28 0.39 10.61
C GLY A 30 -14.76 0.00 10.63
N ALA A 31 -15.09 -1.26 10.36
CA ALA A 31 -16.47 -1.77 10.43
C ALA A 31 -17.03 -1.68 11.85
N TYR A 32 -16.26 -2.09 12.85
CA TYR A 32 -16.64 -1.99 14.26
C TYR A 32 -16.88 -0.53 14.68
N LEU A 33 -15.97 0.38 14.31
CA LEU A 33 -16.11 1.81 14.63
C LEU A 33 -17.30 2.45 13.92
N ARG A 34 -17.59 2.09 12.67
CA ARG A 34 -18.82 2.54 11.98
C ARG A 34 -20.07 2.10 12.73
N ALA A 35 -20.12 0.85 13.20
CA ALA A 35 -21.24 0.34 14.00
C ALA A 35 -21.38 1.07 15.35
N ALA A 36 -20.28 1.57 15.91
CA ALA A 36 -20.27 2.39 17.12
C ALA A 36 -20.62 3.88 16.88
N GLY A 37 -20.96 4.28 15.64
CA GLY A 37 -21.42 5.62 15.32
C GLY A 37 -20.33 6.62 14.89
N TYR A 38 -19.14 6.13 14.52
CA TYR A 38 -18.09 6.98 13.95
C TYR A 38 -18.18 7.09 12.43
N GLU A 39 -17.84 8.26 11.89
CA GLU A 39 -17.55 8.42 10.47
C GLU A 39 -16.10 7.96 10.20
N ILE A 40 -15.90 7.07 9.22
CA ILE A 40 -14.58 6.48 8.94
C ILE A 40 -14.13 6.80 7.52
N ASP A 41 -12.98 7.46 7.43
CA ASP A 41 -12.18 7.62 6.23
C ASP A 41 -11.03 6.60 6.24
N LEU A 42 -10.65 6.09 5.07
CA LEU A 42 -9.56 5.13 4.91
C LEU A 42 -8.60 5.61 3.83
N ILE A 43 -7.31 5.65 4.16
CA ILE A 43 -6.22 5.77 3.19
C ILE A 43 -5.47 4.45 3.17
N ASP A 44 -5.55 3.73 2.05
CA ASP A 44 -4.73 2.54 1.80
C ASP A 44 -3.54 2.90 0.93
N CYS A 45 -2.38 3.13 1.56
CA CYS A 45 -1.17 3.48 0.82
C CYS A 45 -0.63 2.34 -0.03
N MET A 46 -1.09 1.10 0.20
CA MET A 46 -0.73 -0.06 -0.60
C MET A 46 -1.72 -0.31 -1.75
N ASP A 47 -2.68 0.58 -2.01
CA ASP A 47 -3.59 0.42 -3.14
C ASP A 47 -2.90 0.72 -4.48
N ARG A 48 -2.55 -0.33 -5.23
CA ARG A 48 -1.96 -0.20 -6.56
C ARG A 48 -2.88 0.41 -7.61
N ASN A 49 -4.19 0.43 -7.35
CA ASN A 49 -5.17 1.03 -8.26
C ASN A 49 -5.48 2.49 -7.89
N HIS A 50 -4.77 3.05 -6.90
CA HIS A 50 -4.97 4.43 -6.49
C HIS A 50 -4.68 5.40 -7.66
N PRO A 51 -5.52 6.42 -7.89
CA PRO A 51 -5.36 7.34 -9.02
C PRO A 51 -3.99 8.01 -9.10
N SER A 52 -3.36 8.31 -7.95
CA SER A 52 -2.04 8.97 -7.89
C SER A 52 -0.89 8.15 -8.49
N VAL A 53 -1.02 6.81 -8.60
CA VAL A 53 0.01 5.95 -9.17
C VAL A 53 -0.34 5.41 -10.55
N SER A 54 -1.59 5.60 -11.01
CA SER A 54 -2.08 5.07 -12.29
C SER A 54 -1.20 5.45 -13.49
N GLY A 55 -0.75 6.70 -13.58
CA GLY A 55 0.14 7.19 -14.65
C GLY A 55 1.61 6.79 -14.51
N LEU A 56 2.00 6.17 -13.39
CA LEU A 56 3.36 5.75 -13.08
C LEU A 56 3.58 4.24 -13.32
N MET A 57 2.49 3.48 -13.43
CA MET A 57 2.51 2.04 -13.67
C MET A 57 2.80 1.73 -15.14
N LYS A 58 3.54 0.65 -15.41
CA LYS A 58 3.85 0.21 -16.78
C LYS A 58 2.87 -0.86 -17.26
N PRO A 59 2.66 -1.00 -18.58
CA PRO A 59 1.92 -2.13 -19.14
C PRO A 59 2.50 -3.46 -18.63
N GLY A 60 1.62 -4.35 -18.15
CA GLY A 60 2.00 -5.66 -17.61
C GLY A 60 2.37 -5.68 -16.12
N ASP A 61 2.46 -4.53 -15.45
CA ASP A 61 2.61 -4.51 -13.99
C ASP A 61 1.33 -4.94 -13.27
N SER A 62 0.16 -4.71 -13.88
CA SER A 62 -1.12 -5.27 -13.46
C SER A 62 -1.51 -6.46 -14.33
N LYS A 63 -1.90 -7.57 -13.70
CA LYS A 63 -2.41 -8.77 -14.36
C LYS A 63 -3.95 -8.73 -14.45
N PRO A 64 -4.55 -9.39 -15.46
CA PRO A 64 -6.00 -9.43 -15.63
C PRO A 64 -6.75 -10.05 -14.44
N ASP A 65 -6.09 -10.91 -13.67
CA ASP A 65 -6.66 -11.57 -12.49
C ASP A 65 -6.60 -10.72 -11.21
N GLY A 66 -6.14 -9.47 -11.30
CA GLY A 66 -6.07 -8.58 -10.15
C GLY A 66 -4.82 -8.77 -9.27
N ARG A 67 -3.77 -9.43 -9.76
CA ARG A 67 -2.43 -9.36 -9.15
C ARG A 67 -1.57 -8.29 -9.81
N GLY A 68 -0.47 -7.90 -9.17
CA GLY A 68 0.45 -6.97 -9.81
C GLY A 68 1.61 -6.49 -8.97
N LYS A 69 2.50 -5.73 -9.60
CA LYS A 69 3.53 -4.98 -8.88
C LYS A 69 2.92 -3.73 -8.27
N PHE A 70 3.51 -3.27 -7.18
CA PHE A 70 3.28 -1.91 -6.68
C PHE A 70 4.19 -0.93 -7.43
N TYR A 71 3.75 0.33 -7.53
CA TYR A 71 4.67 1.42 -7.86
C TYR A 71 5.77 1.48 -6.81
N LYS A 72 7.04 1.56 -7.25
CA LYS A 72 8.21 1.63 -6.36
C LYS A 72 8.91 2.97 -6.55
N THR A 73 9.02 3.73 -5.46
CA THR A 73 9.93 4.87 -5.37
C THR A 73 11.26 4.39 -4.79
N GLU A 74 12.34 4.48 -5.56
CA GLU A 74 13.68 4.12 -5.09
C GLU A 74 14.14 5.06 -3.98
N LEU A 75 14.70 4.52 -2.92
CA LEU A 75 15.19 5.26 -1.75
C LEU A 75 16.65 4.92 -1.46
N PRO A 76 17.39 5.80 -0.77
CA PRO A 76 18.70 5.46 -0.23
C PRO A 76 18.61 4.20 0.63
N LYS A 77 19.50 3.25 0.38
CA LYS A 77 19.52 1.99 1.11
C LYS A 77 20.11 2.22 2.51
N PRO A 78 19.50 1.71 3.59
CA PRO A 78 20.08 1.78 4.92
C PRO A 78 21.45 1.11 4.96
N GLU A 79 22.39 1.70 5.71
CA GLU A 79 23.77 1.21 5.78
C GLU A 79 23.85 -0.27 6.19
N SER A 80 23.06 -0.66 7.20
CA SER A 80 22.97 -2.04 7.68
C SER A 80 22.55 -3.05 6.60
N LEU A 81 21.92 -2.58 5.53
CA LEU A 81 21.41 -3.42 4.45
C LEU A 81 22.21 -3.26 3.15
N HIS A 82 23.32 -2.48 3.14
CA HIS A 82 24.07 -2.14 1.93
C HIS A 82 24.53 -3.37 1.12
N HIS A 83 24.87 -4.45 1.83
CA HIS A 83 25.33 -5.72 1.30
C HIS A 83 24.29 -6.47 0.44
N ILE A 84 23.00 -6.12 0.50
CA ILE A 84 21.95 -6.78 -0.28
C ILE A 84 21.97 -6.24 -1.72
N PRO A 85 22.18 -7.07 -2.77
CA PRO A 85 22.37 -6.60 -4.15
C PRO A 85 21.02 -6.31 -4.85
N ARG A 86 20.11 -5.62 -4.15
CA ARG A 86 18.79 -5.22 -4.66
C ARG A 86 18.55 -3.74 -4.38
N ARG A 87 17.69 -3.13 -5.19
CA ARG A 87 17.25 -1.75 -4.97
C ARG A 87 16.34 -1.70 -3.76
N TRP A 88 16.57 -0.74 -2.88
CA TRP A 88 15.70 -0.44 -1.74
C TRP A 88 14.67 0.62 -2.15
N GLY A 89 13.46 0.56 -1.62
CA GLY A 89 12.48 1.59 -1.95
C GLY A 89 11.16 1.43 -1.23
N ARG A 90 10.35 2.48 -1.36
CA ARG A 90 8.98 2.54 -0.88
C ARG A 90 8.03 1.99 -1.94
N TYR A 91 7.07 1.19 -1.51
CA TYR A 91 6.00 0.65 -2.35
C TYR A 91 4.65 1.27 -2.00
N GLY A 92 3.88 1.66 -3.02
CA GLY A 92 2.57 2.30 -2.83
C GLY A 92 2.57 3.80 -3.18
N ILE A 93 1.63 4.54 -2.58
CA ILE A 93 1.45 6.00 -2.78
C ILE A 93 2.44 6.83 -1.96
#